data_AF-A0A399WPM5-F1
#
_entry.id   AF-A0A399WPM5-F1
#
_cell.length_a   1.000
_cell.length_b   1.000
_cell.length_c   1.000
_cell.angle_alpha   90.00
_cell.angle_beta   90.00
_cell.angle_gamma   90.00
#
_symmetry.space_group_name_H-M   'P 1'
#
loop_
_entity.id
_entity.type
_entity.pdbx_description
1 polymer ?
#
loop_
_entity_poly.entity_id
_entity_poly.type
_entity_poly.pdbx_seq_one_letter_code
_entity_poly.pdbx_strand_id
1 'polypeptide(L)'
;MVAAEAIHAQEGPVKIVVPAFPRILLHLPASGAVTIEMKIDKTGAVMDAVLKEGSKFFFPMVRRAALKWKFPEVKTRGERHFVATFTFTILPSDANPEEATVIFTQPNLIEIRAIRPEIDPTPIN
;
A
#
# COMPACT_ATOMS: atom_id res chain seq x y z
N MET A 1 25.51 -16.77 24.33
CA MET A 1 24.06 -16.98 24.16
C MET A 1 23.49 -15.73 23.52
N VAL A 2 23.31 -15.74 22.19
CA VAL A 2 22.66 -14.64 21.46
C VAL A 2 21.17 -14.97 21.41
N ALA A 3 20.33 -14.04 21.85
CA ALA A 3 18.88 -14.19 21.88
C ALA A 3 18.37 -14.51 20.47
N ALA A 4 17.70 -15.65 20.32
CA ALA A 4 16.91 -15.93 19.15
C ALA A 4 15.74 -14.93 19.15
N GLU A 5 15.80 -13.93 18.27
CA GLU A 5 14.64 -13.11 17.93
C GLU A 5 13.52 -14.07 17.50
N ALA A 6 12.46 -14.11 18.29
CA ALA A 6 11.23 -14.78 17.90
C ALA A 6 10.69 -14.06 16.67
N ILE A 7 11.02 -14.59 15.49
CA ILE A 7 10.30 -14.31 14.25
C ILE A 7 8.91 -14.91 14.46
N HIS A 8 8.04 -14.18 15.17
CA HIS A 8 6.61 -14.40 15.04
C HIS A 8 6.33 -14.15 13.56
N ALA A 9 6.15 -15.21 12.79
CA ALA A 9 5.67 -15.13 11.42
C ALA A 9 4.31 -14.44 11.50
N GLN A 10 4.33 -13.12 11.32
CA GLN A 10 3.14 -12.31 11.35
C GLN A 10 2.33 -12.73 10.12
N GLU A 11 1.24 -13.46 10.37
CA GLU A 11 0.42 -13.99 9.30
C GLU A 11 -0.02 -12.84 8.39
N GLY A 12 0.38 -12.92 7.13
CA GLY A 12 0.07 -11.91 6.14
C GLY A 12 -1.44 -11.84 5.84
N PRO A 13 -1.88 -10.78 5.15
CA PRO A 13 -3.27 -10.68 4.71
C PRO A 13 -3.64 -11.81 3.75
N VAL A 14 -4.86 -12.37 3.91
CA VAL A 14 -5.45 -13.32 2.96
C VAL A 14 -6.15 -12.63 1.79
N LYS A 15 -6.48 -11.35 1.96
CA LYS A 15 -7.01 -10.50 0.90
C LYS A 15 -6.40 -9.11 0.99
N ILE A 16 -5.80 -8.69 -0.11
CA ILE A 16 -5.25 -7.35 -0.28
C ILE A 16 -6.12 -6.59 -1.29
N VAL A 17 -6.42 -5.35 -0.96
CA VAL A 17 -6.94 -4.36 -1.91
C VAL A 17 -5.87 -3.31 -2.11
N VAL A 18 -5.47 -3.07 -3.36
CA VAL A 18 -4.47 -2.06 -3.70
C VAL A 18 -5.14 -0.68 -3.76
N PRO A 19 -4.53 0.37 -3.20
CA PRO A 19 -5.05 1.72 -3.35
C PRO A 19 -4.94 2.16 -4.82
N ALA A 20 -5.99 2.80 -5.32
CA ALA A 20 -5.96 3.40 -6.64
C ALA A 20 -4.93 4.53 -6.67
N PHE A 21 -4.11 4.59 -7.73
CA PHE A 21 -3.22 5.73 -7.95
C PHE A 21 -4.07 6.95 -8.34
N PRO A 22 -3.94 8.09 -7.67
CA PRO A 22 -4.76 9.26 -7.97
C PRO A 22 -4.23 9.90 -9.24
N ARG A 23 -5.10 10.04 -10.24
CA ARG A 23 -4.71 10.58 -11.56
C ARG A 23 -4.08 11.97 -11.47
N ILE A 24 -4.50 12.80 -10.51
CA ILE A 24 -3.94 14.13 -10.32
C ILE A 24 -2.46 14.11 -9.89
N LEU A 25 -1.99 13.03 -9.24
CA LEU A 25 -0.59 12.89 -8.84
C LEU A 25 0.30 12.34 -9.97
N LEU A 26 -0.27 11.83 -11.07
CA LEU A 26 0.50 11.36 -12.23
C LEU A 26 1.25 12.49 -12.95
N HIS A 27 0.73 13.71 -12.83
CA HIS A 27 1.34 14.92 -13.41
C HIS A 27 2.33 15.60 -12.47
N LEU A 28 2.44 15.14 -11.22
CA LEU A 28 3.42 15.66 -10.27
C LEU A 28 4.66 14.75 -10.29
N PRO A 29 5.87 15.27 -9.99
CA PRO A 29 7.06 14.45 -9.78
C PRO A 29 7.01 13.63 -8.48
N ALA A 30 5.82 13.39 -7.93
CA ALA A 30 5.63 12.84 -6.60
C ALA A 30 5.60 11.31 -6.64
N SER A 31 6.78 10.69 -6.66
CA SER A 31 6.94 9.36 -6.06
C SER A 31 6.96 9.51 -4.54
N GLY A 32 6.48 8.52 -3.81
CA GLY A 32 6.42 8.64 -2.35
C GLY A 32 6.08 7.33 -1.65
N ALA A 33 6.54 7.22 -0.40
CA ALA A 33 6.22 6.09 0.46
C ALA A 33 5.18 6.48 1.53
N VAL A 34 4.39 5.51 1.95
CA VAL A 34 3.44 5.63 3.07
C VAL A 34 3.54 4.37 3.91
N THR A 35 3.93 4.52 5.17
CA THR A 35 3.92 3.44 6.16
C THR A 35 2.72 3.62 7.07
N ILE A 36 1.85 2.62 7.14
CA ILE A 36 0.67 2.61 8.00
C ILE A 36 0.76 1.50 9.05
N GLU A 37 0.10 1.72 10.16
CA GLU A 37 -0.21 0.68 11.14
C GLU A 37 -1.71 0.41 11.11
N MET A 38 -2.07 -0.85 10.90
CA MET A 38 -3.44 -1.34 10.86
C MET A 38 -3.79 -2.03 12.16
N LYS A 39 -4.98 -1.72 12.69
CA LYS A 39 -5.59 -2.40 13.82
C LYS A 39 -6.59 -3.43 13.31
N ILE A 40 -6.40 -4.69 13.67
CA ILE A 40 -7.12 -5.85 13.14
C ILE A 40 -7.86 -6.55 14.27
N ASP A 41 -9.14 -6.84 14.05
CA ASP A 41 -9.94 -7.59 15.01
C ASP A 41 -9.71 -9.12 14.92
N LYS A 42 -10.37 -9.85 15.82
CA LYS A 42 -10.31 -11.32 15.85
C LYS A 42 -10.82 -11.96 14.55
N THR A 43 -11.77 -11.33 13.86
CA THR A 43 -12.35 -11.82 12.59
C THR A 43 -11.41 -11.61 11.40
N GLY A 44 -10.31 -10.90 11.61
CA GLY A 44 -9.37 -10.53 10.56
C GLY A 44 -9.79 -9.31 9.75
N ALA A 45 -10.77 -8.53 10.23
CA ALA A 45 -11.13 -7.25 9.63
C ALA A 45 -10.21 -6.13 10.15
N VAL A 46 -9.74 -5.27 9.25
CA VAL A 46 -9.04 -4.04 9.63
C VAL A 46 -10.07 -3.03 10.14
N MET A 47 -9.98 -2.69 11.42
CA MET A 47 -10.87 -1.73 12.08
C MET A 47 -10.39 -0.29 11.89
N ASP A 48 -9.09 -0.08 11.90
CA ASP A 48 -8.49 1.23 11.69
C ASP A 48 -7.12 1.12 11.03
N ALA A 49 -6.69 2.22 10.43
CA ALA A 49 -5.35 2.36 9.90
C ALA A 49 -4.85 3.79 10.11
N VAL A 50 -3.69 3.92 10.73
CA VAL A 50 -3.06 5.20 11.07
C VAL A 50 -1.76 5.38 10.30
N LEU A 51 -1.45 6.63 9.95
CA LEU A 51 -0.19 6.99 9.31
C LEU A 51 0.93 6.92 10.36
N LYS A 52 1.94 6.09 10.11
CA LYS A 52 3.18 6.10 10.90
C LYS A 52 4.17 7.06 10.28
N GLU A 53 4.42 6.92 8.98
CA GLU A 53 5.44 7.68 8.27
C GLU A 53 5.07 7.91 6.80
N GLY A 54 5.70 8.91 6.17
CA GLY A 54 5.59 9.15 4.74
C GLY A 54 4.53 10.18 4.34
N SER A 55 4.08 10.08 3.09
CA SER A 55 3.28 11.13 2.44
C SER A 55 1.83 11.19 2.93
N LYS A 56 1.46 12.34 3.49
CA LYS A 56 0.06 12.64 3.87
C LYS A 56 -0.89 12.72 2.66
N PHE A 57 -0.36 12.96 1.46
CA PHE A 57 -1.18 13.01 0.23
C PHE A 57 -1.66 11.63 -0.21
N PHE A 58 -0.80 10.62 -0.09
CA PHE A 58 -1.12 9.24 -0.44
C PHE A 58 -1.83 8.50 0.71
N PHE A 59 -1.79 9.02 1.93
CA PHE A 59 -2.39 8.34 3.09
C PHE A 59 -3.91 8.07 2.97
N PRO A 60 -4.78 9.01 2.55
CA PRO A 60 -6.23 8.76 2.51
C PRO A 60 -6.63 7.57 1.64
N MET A 61 -5.92 7.36 0.53
CA MET A 61 -6.18 6.24 -0.37
C MET A 61 -5.59 4.93 0.12
N VAL A 62 -4.37 4.96 0.66
CA VAL A 62 -3.76 3.83 1.35
C VAL A 62 -4.68 3.36 2.48
N ARG A 63 -5.17 4.28 3.32
CA ARG A 63 -6.13 3.98 4.40
C ARG A 63 -7.41 3.35 3.87
N ARG A 64 -8.03 3.92 2.83
CA ARG A 64 -9.26 3.37 2.24
C ARG A 64 -9.08 1.95 1.68
N ALA A 65 -7.90 1.64 1.16
CA ALA A 65 -7.58 0.31 0.64
C ALA A 65 -7.29 -0.67 1.79
N ALA A 66 -6.47 -0.26 2.75
CA ALA A 66 -6.12 -1.03 3.95
C ALA A 66 -7.36 -1.46 4.77
N LEU A 67 -8.35 -0.57 4.94
CA LEU A 67 -9.61 -0.91 5.62
C LEU A 67 -10.42 -2.03 4.93
N LYS A 68 -10.10 -2.38 3.68
CA LYS A 68 -10.73 -3.47 2.93
C LYS A 68 -9.91 -4.75 2.94
N TRP A 69 -8.73 -4.74 3.56
CA TRP A 69 -7.91 -5.93 3.69
C TRP A 69 -8.56 -6.94 4.64
N LYS A 70 -8.21 -8.21 4.47
CA LYS A 70 -8.60 -9.28 5.37
C LYS A 70 -7.39 -10.10 5.78
N PHE A 71 -7.36 -10.47 7.05
CA PHE A 71 -6.35 -11.31 7.68
C PHE A 71 -6.99 -12.63 8.13
N PRO A 72 -6.20 -13.67 8.43
CA PRO A 72 -6.73 -14.90 9.02
C PRO A 72 -7.48 -14.62 10.33
N GLU A 73 -8.60 -15.27 10.54
CA GLU A 73 -9.32 -15.24 11.81
C GLU A 73 -8.50 -15.94 12.89
N VAL A 74 -8.46 -15.36 14.10
CA VAL A 74 -7.74 -15.93 15.24
C VAL A 74 -8.69 -16.20 16.39
N LYS A 75 -8.47 -17.34 17.08
CA LYS A 75 -9.25 -17.72 18.26
C LYS A 75 -8.86 -16.93 19.50
N THR A 76 -7.68 -16.31 19.50
CA THR A 76 -7.13 -15.58 20.63
C THR A 76 -7.85 -14.24 20.79
N ARG A 77 -8.23 -13.90 22.03
CA ARG A 77 -8.72 -12.55 22.35
C ARG A 77 -7.56 -11.56 22.26
N GLY A 78 -7.77 -10.47 21.53
CA GLY A 78 -6.81 -9.38 21.42
C GLY A 78 -6.97 -8.62 20.11
N GLU A 79 -6.47 -7.40 20.09
CA GLU A 79 -6.33 -6.60 18.88
C GLU A 79 -4.96 -6.90 18.29
N ARG A 80 -4.91 -7.18 16.98
CA ARG A 80 -3.65 -7.39 16.27
C ARG A 80 -3.26 -6.12 15.56
N HIS A 81 -1.96 -5.86 15.51
CA HIS A 81 -1.40 -4.75 14.77
C HIS A 81 -0.65 -5.31 13.56
N PHE A 82 -0.68 -4.61 12.43
CA PHE A 82 0.12 -4.95 11.24
C PHE A 82 0.63 -3.68 10.59
N VAL A 83 1.93 -3.64 10.31
CA VAL A 83 2.57 -2.50 9.65
C VAL A 83 2.77 -2.83 8.18
N ALA A 84 2.31 -1.95 7.29
CA ALA A 84 2.48 -2.07 5.85
C ALA A 84 3.06 -0.79 5.26
N THR A 85 3.96 -0.95 4.29
CA THR A 85 4.59 0.14 3.56
C THR A 85 4.14 0.10 2.10
N PHE A 86 3.66 1.23 1.61
CA PHE A 86 3.22 1.42 0.23
C PHE A 86 4.17 2.39 -0.45
N THR A 87 4.77 1.96 -1.56
CA THR A 87 5.63 2.81 -2.39
C THR A 87 4.91 3.12 -3.69
N PHE A 88 4.77 4.40 -4.00
CA PHE A 88 4.21 4.90 -5.24
C PHE A 88 5.36 5.34 -6.16
N THR A 89 5.48 4.68 -7.30
CA THR A 89 6.53 4.94 -8.29
C THR A 89 5.89 5.40 -9.59
N ILE A 90 6.27 6.58 -10.07
CA ILE A 90 5.87 7.05 -11.40
C ILE A 90 6.95 6.65 -12.39
N LEU A 91 6.56 5.86 -13.39
CA LEU A 91 7.44 5.46 -14.49
C LEU A 91 7.44 6.53 -15.60
N PRO A 92 8.54 6.64 -16.37
CA PRO A 92 8.59 7.44 -17.59
C PRO A 92 7.45 7.12 -18.57
N SER A 93 7.07 8.08 -19.40
CA SER A 93 5.96 7.94 -20.36
C SER A 93 6.22 6.87 -21.43
N ASP A 94 7.49 6.58 -21.71
CA ASP A 94 7.98 5.57 -22.65
C ASP A 94 8.21 4.19 -22.01
N ALA A 95 7.92 4.04 -20.71
CA ALA A 95 8.05 2.75 -20.04
C ALA A 95 7.08 1.71 -20.60
N ASN A 96 7.48 0.44 -20.56
CA ASN A 96 6.63 -0.66 -21.00
C ASN A 96 5.33 -0.71 -20.15
N PRO A 97 4.13 -0.75 -20.76
CA PRO A 97 2.86 -0.88 -20.04
C PRO A 97 2.81 -2.04 -19.04
N GLU A 98 3.55 -3.12 -19.28
CA GLU A 98 3.64 -4.26 -18.36
C GLU A 98 4.34 -3.92 -17.04
N GLU A 99 5.17 -2.87 -17.01
CA GLU A 99 5.83 -2.38 -15.80
C GLU A 99 4.90 -1.55 -14.91
N ALA A 100 3.78 -1.06 -15.45
CA ALA A 100 2.73 -0.32 -14.73
C ALA A 100 1.85 -1.28 -13.90
N THR A 101 2.48 -1.97 -12.97
CA THR A 101 1.88 -3.04 -12.19
C THR A 101 2.05 -2.83 -10.68
N VAL A 102 1.50 -3.75 -9.90
CA VAL A 102 1.63 -3.79 -8.45
C VAL A 102 2.56 -4.93 -8.07
N ILE A 103 3.61 -4.63 -7.32
CA ILE A 103 4.62 -5.61 -6.90
C ILE A 103 4.53 -5.83 -5.39
N PHE A 104 4.55 -7.10 -5.00
CA PHE A 104 4.55 -7.54 -3.61
C PHE A 104 5.90 -8.20 -3.30
N THR A 105 6.81 -7.47 -2.66
CA THR A 105 8.20 -7.92 -2.44
C THR A 105 8.43 -8.55 -1.06
N GLN A 106 7.58 -8.22 -0.09
CA GLN A 106 7.50 -8.79 1.27
C GLN A 106 6.03 -8.72 1.71
N PRO A 107 5.55 -9.52 2.70
CA PRO A 107 4.12 -9.55 3.05
C PRO A 107 3.54 -8.17 3.46
N ASN A 108 4.41 -7.22 3.77
CA ASN A 108 4.09 -5.86 4.19
C ASN A 108 4.54 -4.76 3.23
N LEU A 109 5.22 -5.05 2.12
CA LEU A 109 5.69 -4.05 1.16
C LEU A 109 4.93 -4.15 -0.16
N ILE A 110 4.25 -3.08 -0.53
CA ILE A 110 3.44 -2.97 -1.74
C ILE A 110 3.99 -1.82 -2.58
N GLU A 111 4.53 -2.14 -3.75
CA GLU A 111 4.94 -1.13 -4.72
C GLU A 111 3.86 -0.97 -5.80
N ILE A 112 3.47 0.27 -6.08
CA ILE A 112 2.44 0.64 -7.03
C ILE A 112 3.11 1.49 -8.09
N ARG A 113 3.23 0.95 -9.30
CA ARG A 113 3.83 1.61 -10.44
C ARG A 113 2.76 2.15 -11.38
N ALA A 114 2.92 3.39 -11.81
CA ALA A 114 2.04 4.00 -12.79
C ALA A 114 2.84 4.77 -13.83
N ILE A 115 2.47 4.64 -15.10
CA ILE A 115 3.09 5.39 -16.19
C ILE A 115 2.55 6.82 -16.18
N ARG A 116 3.46 7.79 -16.35
CA ARG A 116 3.07 9.18 -16.57
C ARG A 116 2.31 9.28 -17.90
N PRO A 117 1.07 9.79 -17.91
CA PRO A 117 0.35 10.00 -19.16
C PRO A 117 1.06 11.10 -19.96
N GLU A 118 1.30 10.83 -21.25
CA GLU A 118 1.71 11.86 -22.20
C GLU A 118 0.54 12.83 -22.37
N ILE A 119 0.77 14.12 -22.13
CA ILE A 119 -0.26 15.13 -22.37
C ILE A 119 -0.25 15.35 -23.88
N ASP A 120 -1.22 14.79 -24.60
CA ASP A 120 -1.47 15.16 -25.99
C ASP A 120 -1.94 16.63 -26.01
N PRO A 121 -1.16 17.58 -26.56
CA PRO A 121 -1.61 18.95 -26.70
C PRO A 121 -2.56 19.01 -27.89
N THR A 122 -3.75 18.42 -27.78
CA THR A 122 -4.78 18.62 -28.80
C THR A 122 -5.14 20.10 -28.78
N PRO A 123 -4.94 20.86 -29.87
CA PRO A 123 -5.36 22.26 -29.91
C PRO A 123 -6.89 22.31 -29.75
N ILE A 124 -7.35 23.10 -28.79
CA ILE A 124 -8.77 23.44 -28.67
C ILE A 124 -9.09 24.32 -29.88
N ASN A 125 -9.73 23.73 -30.90
CA ASN A 125 -10.29 24.47 -32.04
C ASN A 125 -11.53 25.25 -31.62
#